data_AF-A0A8X7CF86-F1
#
_entry.id   AF-A0A8X7CF86-F1
#
_cell.length_a   1.000
_cell.length_b   1.000
_cell.length_c   1.000
_cell.angle_alpha   90.00
_cell.angle_beta   90.00
_cell.angle_gamma   90.00
#
_symmetry.space_group_name_H-M   'P 1'
#
loop_
_entity.id
_entity.type
_entity.pdbx_description
1 polymer ?
#
loop_
_entity_poly.entity_id
_entity_poly.type
_entity_poly.pdbx_seq_one_letter_code
_entity_poly.pdbx_strand_id
1 'polypeptide(L)'
;MVTKTSDWDDTLPENFVLKWKKFKMEFQQVCRLSIPRWLQITNKQVTLHGFSDASEAAYACVVYAVQRNRETILKLRCWAEKAKSLLSSPYVLQD
;
A
#
# COMPACT_ATOMS: atom_id res chain seq x y z
N MET A 1 -36.80 -3.44 -21.07
CA MET A 1 -36.15 -3.79 -19.80
C MET A 1 -35.34 -2.58 -19.37
N VAL A 2 -35.71 -1.94 -18.25
CA VAL A 2 -34.98 -0.77 -17.74
C VAL A 2 -33.81 -1.30 -16.89
N THR A 3 -32.58 -1.05 -17.32
CA THR A 3 -31.39 -1.31 -16.51
C THR A 3 -31.34 -0.26 -15.41
N LYS A 4 -31.44 -0.68 -14.14
CA LYS A 4 -31.31 0.22 -12.99
C LYS A 4 -29.93 0.88 -13.04
N THR A 5 -29.90 2.19 -13.24
CA THR A 5 -28.69 3.02 -13.09
C THR A 5 -28.38 3.12 -11.61
N SER A 6 -27.25 2.58 -11.16
CA SER A 6 -26.81 2.73 -9.76
C SER A 6 -26.21 4.12 -9.57
N ASP A 7 -26.72 4.86 -8.60
CA ASP A 7 -26.14 6.13 -8.17
C ASP A 7 -25.06 5.89 -7.10
N TRP A 8 -24.17 6.86 -6.88
CA TRP A 8 -23.09 6.74 -5.90
C TRP A 8 -23.59 6.62 -4.45
N ASP A 9 -24.79 7.14 -4.18
CA ASP A 9 -25.45 7.10 -2.88
C ASP A 9 -26.36 5.87 -2.70
N ASP A 10 -26.50 5.02 -3.72
CA ASP A 10 -27.30 3.80 -3.61
C ASP A 10 -26.68 2.83 -2.59
N THR A 11 -27.55 2.18 -1.82
CA THR A 11 -27.10 1.18 -0.84
C THR A 11 -26.45 0.00 -1.56
N LEU A 12 -25.21 -0.29 -1.18
CA LEU A 12 -24.44 -1.37 -1.78
C LEU A 12 -25.12 -2.72 -1.53
N PRO A 13 -25.27 -3.58 -2.54
CA PRO A 13 -25.86 -4.90 -2.36
C PRO A 13 -25.14 -5.71 -1.27
N GLU A 14 -25.91 -6.49 -0.50
CA GLU A 14 -25.44 -7.15 0.73
C GLU A 14 -24.21 -8.05 0.50
N ASN A 15 -24.15 -8.71 -0.65
CA ASN A 15 -23.02 -9.55 -1.05
C ASN A 15 -21.69 -8.78 -1.10
N PHE A 16 -21.70 -7.52 -1.55
CA PHE A 16 -20.49 -6.69 -1.58
C PHE A 16 -20.11 -6.18 -0.20
N VAL A 17 -21.10 -5.81 0.63
CA VAL A 17 -20.87 -5.42 2.02
C VAL A 17 -20.20 -6.55 2.79
N LEU A 18 -20.68 -7.78 2.63
CA LEU A 18 -20.09 -8.97 3.26
C LEU A 18 -18.66 -9.22 2.76
N LYS A 19 -18.41 -9.11 1.45
CA LYS A 19 -17.06 -9.23 0.88
C LYS A 19 -16.11 -8.17 1.43
N TRP A 20 -16.54 -6.92 1.51
CA TRP A 20 -15.74 -5.82 2.05
C TRP A 20 -15.41 -6.03 3.53
N LYS A 21 -16.40 -6.41 4.35
CA LYS A 21 -16.18 -6.73 5.77
C LYS A 21 -15.17 -7.86 5.94
N LYS A 22 -15.31 -8.93 5.16
CA LYS A 22 -14.36 -10.05 5.15
C LYS A 22 -12.96 -9.60 4.78
N PHE A 23 -12.80 -8.85 3.68
CA PHE A 23 -11.52 -8.30 3.26
C PHE A 23 -10.89 -7.42 4.34
N LYS A 24 -11.65 -6.51 4.96
CA LYS A 24 -11.16 -5.64 6.04
C LYS A 24 -10.65 -6.45 7.24
N MET A 25 -11.32 -7.55 7.57
CA MET A 25 -10.91 -8.44 8.66
C MET A 25 -9.64 -9.23 8.31
N GLU A 26 -9.56 -9.75 7.09
CA GLU A 26 -8.36 -10.45 6.57
C GLU A 26 -7.16 -9.50 6.47
N PHE A 27 -7.39 -8.23 6.12
CA PHE A 27 -6.33 -7.23 6.01
C PHE A 27 -5.58 -7.02 7.33
N GLN A 28 -6.25 -7.16 8.48
CA GLN A 28 -5.59 -7.11 9.80
C GLN A 28 -4.53 -8.20 9.98
N GLN A 29 -4.64 -9.32 9.25
CA GLN A 29 -3.64 -10.39 9.29
C GLN A 29 -2.34 -10.01 8.57
N VAL A 30 -2.36 -9.01 7.68
CA VAL A 30 -1.15 -8.54 6.98
C VAL A 30 -0.10 -8.04 7.95
N CYS A 31 -0.49 -7.47 9.09
CA CYS A 31 0.43 -7.02 10.14
C CYS A 31 1.23 -8.17 10.78
N ARG A 32 0.76 -9.41 10.64
CA ARG A 32 1.44 -10.62 11.17
C ARG A 32 2.42 -11.22 10.17
N LEU A 33 2.44 -10.75 8.92
CA LEU A 33 3.38 -11.22 7.90
C LEU A 33 4.78 -10.70 8.23
N SER A 34 5.70 -11.61 8.52
CA SER A 34 7.12 -11.29 8.66
C SER A 34 7.84 -11.60 7.35
N ILE A 35 8.50 -10.60 6.78
CA ILE A 35 9.29 -10.75 5.55
C ILE A 35 10.78 -10.82 5.96
N PRO A 36 11.53 -11.85 5.54
CA PRO A 36 12.96 -11.91 5.79
C PRO A 36 13.69 -10.68 5.24
N ARG A 37 14.50 -10.03 6.09
CA ARG A 37 15.30 -8.86 5.70
C ARG A 37 16.34 -9.19 4.61
N TRP A 38 16.86 -10.42 4.62
CA TRP A 38 17.81 -10.88 3.63
C TRP A 38 17.14 -11.81 2.63
N LEU A 39 17.16 -11.41 1.37
CA LEU A 39 16.49 -12.11 0.27
C LEU A 39 17.32 -13.25 -0.35
N GLN A 40 18.50 -13.56 0.23
CA GLN A 40 19.42 -14.60 -0.27
C GLN A 40 19.70 -14.52 -1.78
N ILE A 41 19.65 -13.32 -2.35
CA ILE A 41 19.88 -13.13 -3.78
C ILE A 41 21.37 -13.21 -4.05
N THR A 42 21.78 -14.27 -4.74
CA THR A 42 23.18 -14.53 -5.11
C THR A 42 23.46 -14.28 -6.61
N ASN A 43 22.41 -14.10 -7.41
CA ASN A 43 22.54 -13.88 -8.86
C ASN A 43 22.78 -12.38 -9.17
N LYS A 44 23.59 -12.09 -10.18
CA LYS A 44 24.18 -10.76 -10.41
C LYS A 44 23.22 -9.72 -10.99
N GLN A 45 22.01 -10.09 -11.43
CA GLN A 45 21.07 -9.16 -12.05
C GLN A 45 19.77 -9.07 -11.27
N VAL A 46 19.70 -8.07 -10.40
CA VAL A 46 18.50 -7.64 -9.67
C VAL A 46 18.12 -6.25 -10.15
N THR A 47 16.85 -6.04 -10.44
CA THR A 47 16.29 -4.72 -10.76
C THR A 47 15.37 -4.30 -9.64
N LEU A 48 15.52 -3.06 -9.16
CA LEU A 48 14.64 -2.48 -8.16
C LEU A 48 13.61 -1.59 -8.84
N HIS A 49 12.32 -1.86 -8.63
CA HIS A 49 11.23 -1.02 -9.14
C HIS A 49 10.60 -0.28 -7.96
N GLY A 50 10.80 1.04 -7.89
CA GLY A 50 10.18 1.91 -6.90
C GLY A 50 8.90 2.55 -7.43
N PHE A 51 7.84 2.54 -6.64
CA PHE A 51 6.60 3.25 -6.90
C PHE A 51 6.32 4.14 -5.70
N SER A 52 6.07 5.43 -5.94
CA SER A 52 5.70 6.38 -4.89
C SER A 52 4.34 6.98 -5.21
N ASP A 53 3.57 7.28 -4.17
CA ASP A 53 2.45 8.18 -4.29
C ASP A 53 2.97 9.63 -4.43
N ALA A 54 2.25 10.45 -5.20
CA ALA A 54 2.53 11.88 -5.38
C ALA A 54 1.77 12.74 -4.37
N SER A 55 1.01 12.12 -3.47
CA SER A 55 0.26 12.80 -2.42
C SER A 55 1.18 13.51 -1.43
N GLU A 56 0.97 14.81 -1.23
CA GLU A 56 1.59 15.60 -0.17
C GLU A 56 1.00 15.29 1.21
N ALA A 57 -0.20 14.69 1.25
CA ALA A 57 -0.91 14.36 2.49
C ALA A 57 -0.48 13.02 3.09
N ALA A 58 -0.01 12.08 2.26
CA ALA A 58 0.44 10.76 2.68
C ALA A 58 1.57 10.26 1.79
N TYR A 59 2.81 10.34 2.28
CA TYR A 59 3.97 9.80 1.58
C TYR A 59 4.00 8.27 1.74
N ALA A 60 3.60 7.55 0.69
CA ALA A 60 3.75 6.10 0.60
C ALA A 60 4.68 5.75 -0.57
N CYS A 61 5.63 4.84 -0.35
CA CYS A 61 6.49 4.32 -1.40
C CYS A 61 6.68 2.81 -1.22
N VAL A 62 6.67 2.07 -2.32
CA VAL A 62 6.88 0.63 -2.37
C VAL A 62 8.03 0.33 -3.32
N VAL A 63 9.06 -0.37 -2.83
CA VAL A 63 10.19 -0.84 -3.64
C VAL A 63 10.05 -2.34 -3.84
N TYR A 64 10.12 -2.81 -5.09
CA TYR A 64 10.12 -4.22 -5.45
C TYR A 64 11.50 -4.67 -5.90
N ALA A 65 11.95 -5.85 -5.47
CA ALA A 65 13.18 -6.46 -5.98
C ALA A 65 12.84 -7.55 -6.99
N VAL A 66 13.16 -7.31 -8.25
CA VAL A 66 12.85 -8.23 -9.35
C VAL A 66 14.15 -8.92 -9.77
N GLN A 67 14.19 -10.24 -9.63
CA GLN A 67 15.26 -11.06 -10.18
C GLN A 67 14.72 -11.74 -11.44
N ARG A 68 15.42 -11.59 -12.56
CA ARG A 68 15.06 -12.29 -13.80
C ARG A 68 15.60 -13.72 -13.75
N ASN A 69 15.00 -14.56 -12.91
CA ASN A 69 15.11 -16.02 -12.99
C ASN A 69 13.69 -16.58 -13.06
N ARG A 70 13.47 -17.57 -13.93
CA ARG A 70 12.17 -18.12 -14.38
C ARG A 70 11.10 -18.21 -13.27
N GLU A 71 10.37 -17.12 -13.00
CA GLU A 71 9.18 -17.03 -12.13
C GLU A 71 9.40 -16.73 -10.62
N THR A 72 10.30 -15.83 -10.22
CA THR A 72 10.22 -15.28 -8.85
C THR A 72 10.33 -13.76 -8.81
N ILE A 73 9.19 -13.09 -8.62
CA ILE A 73 9.13 -11.66 -8.29
C ILE A 73 9.14 -11.56 -6.75
N LEU A 74 10.23 -11.05 -6.18
CA LEU A 74 10.31 -10.79 -4.74
C LEU A 74 9.67 -9.43 -4.43
N LYS A 75 8.43 -9.48 -3.93
CA LYS A 75 7.69 -8.30 -3.50
C LYS A 75 8.20 -7.83 -2.15
N LEU A 76 9.15 -6.90 -2.18
CA LEU A 76 9.47 -6.07 -1.03
C LEU A 76 8.32 -5.07 -0.82
N ARG A 77 7.87 -4.90 0.42
CA ARG A 77 6.85 -3.92 0.80
C ARG A 77 7.50 -2.97 1.80
N CYS A 78 7.81 -1.76 1.37
CA CYS A 78 8.23 -0.69 2.26
C CYS A 78 6.96 -0.03 2.82
N TRP A 79 6.92 0.19 4.13
CA TRP A 79 5.95 1.10 4.74
C TRP A 79 6.65 2.46 4.87
N ALA A 80 6.01 3.51 4.38
CA ALA A 80 6.33 4.87 4.79
C ALA A 80 5.06 5.43 5.44
N GLU A 81 5.19 5.83 6.70
CA GLU A 81 4.14 6.53 7.42
C GLU A 81 4.79 7.69 8.18
N LYS A 82 4.52 8.91 7.73
CA LYS A 82 4.65 10.11 8.54
C LYS A 82 3.58 11.10 8.12
N ALA A 83 2.47 11.13 8.87
CA ALA A 83 1.60 12.28 8.88
C ALA A 83 2.39 13.45 9.48
N LYS A 84 2.66 14.49 8.70
CA LYS A 84 3.15 15.76 9.24
C LYS A 84 2.00 16.34 10.06
N SER A 85 2.01 16.17 11.38
CA SER A 85 1.25 17.05 12.27
C SER A 85 1.89 18.44 12.21
N LEU A 86 1.62 19.19 11.15
CA LEU A 86 1.91 20.62 11.09
C LEU A 86 0.94 21.33 12.03
N LEU A 87 1.20 21.33 13.34
CA LEU A 87 0.64 22.28 14.32
C LEU A 87 1.29 22.20 15.72
N SER A 88 2.54 21.73 15.85
CA SER A 88 3.25 21.76 17.15
C SER A 88 4.77 21.98 17.01
N SER A 89 5.18 23.02 16.28
CA SER A 89 6.54 23.55 16.40
C SER A 89 6.47 25.04 16.76
N PRO A 90 6.89 25.45 17.98
CA PRO A 90 6.81 26.84 18.44
C PRO A 90 7.95 27.75 17.92
N TYR A 91 8.69 27.33 16.90
CA TYR A 91 9.80 28.11 16.34
C TYR A 91 9.54 28.45 14.88
N VAL A 92 8.75 29.50 14.66
CA VAL A 92 8.83 30.31 13.45
C VAL A 92 9.68 31.52 13.82
N LEU A 93 10.90 31.56 13.28
CA LEU A 93 11.80 32.70 13.40
C LEU A 93 11.19 33.90 12.68
N GLN A 94 11.24 35.03 13.37
CA GLN A 94 10.94 36.36 12.86
C GLN A 94 12.23 36.89 12.22
N ASP A 95 12.17 37.21 10.93
CA ASP A 95 12.93 38.27 10.25
C ASP A 95 12.10 38.73 9.04
#